data_AF-A0A516GPY0-F1
#
_entry.id   AF-A0A516GPY0-F1
#
_cell.length_a   1.000
_cell.length_b   1.000
_cell.length_c   1.000
_cell.angle_alpha   90.00
_cell.angle_beta   90.00
_cell.angle_gamma   90.00
#
_symmetry.space_group_name_H-M   'P 1'
#
loop_
_entity.id
_entity.type
_entity.pdbx_description
1 polymer ?
#
loop_
_entity_poly.entity_id
_entity_poly.type
_entity_poly.pdbx_seq_one_letter_code
_entity_poly.pdbx_strand_id
1 'polypeptide(L)'
;MKDEKLKEVIKTLFQLQSQINLTVESLNEINNNQQILEGIKIENYFDKNLNLKLSTSGILANYSILLFCSFLEEYNDFFNISYLKNSNCETISIVRQKNKAGIKRINKWKDLYNFRNQLIAHNYRIKKKSFFSNETAMHEYKIPNTLSEKNLLSGIIYFICLNIRDAFPEVTLELNIKEKMADILNLIGEVVDNEKELKFLFDKMK
;
A
#
# COMPACT_ATOMS: atom_id res chain seq x y z
N MET A 1 -26.77 -13.00 6.66
CA MET A 1 -26.08 -12.32 7.79
C MET A 1 -24.79 -13.01 8.26
N LYS A 2 -24.64 -14.35 8.21
CA LYS A 2 -23.42 -15.06 8.70
C LYS A 2 -22.20 -15.06 7.73
N ASP A 3 -22.40 -14.72 6.45
CA ASP A 3 -21.34 -14.62 5.44
C ASP A 3 -20.95 -13.19 5.06
N GLU A 4 -21.66 -12.16 5.51
CA GLU A 4 -21.40 -10.77 5.08
C GLU A 4 -20.03 -10.26 5.53
N LYS A 5 -19.64 -10.51 6.79
CA LYS A 5 -18.32 -10.10 7.28
C LYS A 5 -17.17 -10.80 6.55
N LEU A 6 -17.33 -12.07 6.23
CA LEU A 6 -16.32 -12.81 5.46
C LEU A 6 -16.22 -12.24 4.04
N LYS A 7 -17.37 -11.95 3.41
CA LYS A 7 -17.43 -11.29 2.10
C LYS A 7 -16.74 -9.93 2.14
N GLU A 8 -17.03 -9.09 3.13
CA GLU A 8 -16.39 -7.78 3.32
C GLU A 8 -14.86 -7.91 3.41
N VAL A 9 -14.35 -8.80 4.26
CA VAL A 9 -12.89 -9.03 4.41
C VAL A 9 -12.27 -9.50 3.10
N ILE A 10 -12.89 -10.46 2.40
CA ILE A 10 -12.39 -10.96 1.12
C ILE A 10 -12.39 -9.85 0.06
N LYS A 11 -13.46 -9.05 -0.02
CA LYS A 11 -13.57 -7.89 -0.92
C LYS A 11 -12.43 -6.89 -0.64
N THR A 12 -12.20 -6.55 0.62
CA THR A 12 -11.11 -5.66 1.04
C THR A 12 -9.75 -6.21 0.64
N LEU A 13 -9.48 -7.50 0.90
CA LEU A 13 -8.23 -8.16 0.52
C LEU A 13 -8.00 -8.12 -1.00
N PHE A 14 -9.02 -8.38 -1.81
CA PHE A 14 -8.89 -8.36 -3.27
C PHE A 14 -8.71 -6.94 -3.82
N GLN A 15 -9.37 -5.96 -3.23
CA GLN A 15 -9.16 -4.55 -3.57
C GLN A 15 -7.72 -4.12 -3.23
N LEU A 16 -7.24 -4.46 -2.04
CA LEU A 16 -5.85 -4.19 -1.64
C LEU A 16 -4.85 -4.89 -2.56
N GLN A 17 -5.08 -6.16 -2.91
CA GLN A 17 -4.23 -6.89 -3.86
C GLN A 17 -4.21 -6.21 -5.23
N SER A 18 -5.36 -5.76 -5.74
CA SER A 18 -5.44 -5.04 -7.01
C SER A 18 -4.65 -3.72 -6.98
N GLN A 19 -4.76 -2.95 -5.90
CA GLN A 19 -4.00 -1.71 -5.71
C GLN A 19 -2.49 -1.95 -5.57
N ILE A 20 -2.12 -3.02 -4.85
CA ILE A 20 -0.73 -3.48 -4.74
C ILE A 20 -0.17 -3.79 -6.13
N ASN A 21 -0.90 -4.59 -6.92
CA ASN A 21 -0.44 -4.99 -8.24
C ASN A 21 -0.30 -3.79 -9.16
N LEU A 22 -1.31 -2.91 -9.20
CA LEU A 22 -1.25 -1.66 -9.97
C LEU A 22 -0.03 -0.82 -9.58
N THR A 23 0.23 -0.66 -8.29
CA THR A 23 1.36 0.15 -7.80
C THR A 23 2.70 -0.46 -8.21
N VAL A 24 2.85 -1.78 -8.08
CA VAL A 24 4.10 -2.47 -8.41
C VAL A 24 4.32 -2.54 -9.93
N GLU A 25 3.28 -2.78 -10.72
CA GLU A 25 3.38 -2.70 -12.19
C GLU A 25 3.68 -1.27 -12.66
N SER A 26 3.14 -0.26 -11.99
CA SER A 26 3.50 1.14 -12.30
C SER A 26 4.99 1.40 -12.03
N LEU A 27 5.56 0.81 -10.97
CA LEU A 27 7.00 0.87 -10.72
C LEU A 27 7.81 0.14 -11.80
N ASN A 28 7.33 -1.00 -12.29
CA ASN A 28 7.95 -1.71 -13.42
C ASN A 28 7.95 -0.83 -14.67
N GLU A 29 6.82 -0.19 -15.01
CA GLU A 29 6.70 0.70 -16.16
C GLU A 29 7.58 1.94 -16.04
N ILE A 30 7.68 2.55 -14.86
CA ILE A 30 8.60 3.66 -14.62
C ILE A 30 10.06 3.22 -14.87
N ASN A 31 10.44 2.03 -14.40
CA ASN A 31 11.77 1.49 -14.61
C ASN A 31 12.04 1.18 -16.09
N ASN A 32 11.06 0.63 -16.80
CA ASN A 32 11.14 0.34 -18.24
C ASN A 32 11.30 1.63 -19.07
N ASN A 33 10.71 2.73 -18.62
CA ASN A 33 10.72 4.04 -19.30
C ASN A 33 11.67 5.06 -18.66
N GLN A 34 12.67 4.59 -17.88
CA GLN A 34 13.48 5.47 -17.03
C GLN A 34 14.16 6.63 -17.78
N GLN A 35 14.67 6.41 -18.99
CA GLN A 35 15.39 7.43 -19.76
C GLN A 35 14.51 8.64 -20.08
N ILE A 36 13.25 8.38 -20.47
CA ILE A 36 12.28 9.44 -20.80
C ILE A 36 11.92 10.20 -19.51
N LEU A 37 11.62 9.47 -18.44
CA LEU A 37 11.15 10.04 -17.17
C LEU A 37 12.25 10.79 -16.41
N GLU A 38 13.52 10.41 -16.59
CA GLU A 38 14.68 11.14 -16.03
C GLU A 38 14.90 12.50 -16.71
N GLY A 39 14.49 12.64 -17.97
CA GLY A 39 14.57 13.91 -18.71
C GLY A 39 13.51 14.93 -18.31
N ILE A 40 12.44 14.51 -17.63
CA ILE A 40 11.36 15.40 -17.20
C ILE A 40 11.71 15.97 -15.82
N LYS A 41 12.01 17.27 -15.79
CA LYS A 41 12.28 18.01 -14.56
C LYS A 41 10.99 18.38 -13.86
N ILE A 42 11.02 18.38 -12.54
CA ILE A 42 9.95 18.91 -11.69
C ILE A 42 10.38 20.31 -11.21
N GLU A 43 9.41 21.18 -10.92
CA GLU A 43 9.61 22.52 -10.38
C GLU A 43 8.84 22.69 -9.06
N ASN A 44 9.10 23.78 -8.31
CA ASN A 44 8.37 24.16 -7.08
C ASN A 44 8.53 23.23 -5.86
N TYR A 45 9.76 22.85 -5.53
CA TYR A 45 10.11 22.02 -4.36
C TYR A 45 11.56 22.30 -3.92
N PHE A 46 11.96 21.78 -2.74
CA PHE A 46 13.20 22.21 -2.09
C PHE A 46 14.50 21.64 -2.70
N ASP A 47 14.53 20.38 -3.14
CA ASP A 47 15.74 19.75 -3.72
C ASP A 47 15.72 19.77 -5.24
N LYS A 48 16.30 20.77 -5.90
CA LYS A 48 16.18 20.95 -7.36
C LYS A 48 16.76 19.84 -8.25
N ASN A 49 17.30 18.76 -7.68
CA ASN A 49 17.87 17.64 -8.41
C ASN A 49 16.88 16.50 -8.70
N LEU A 50 15.61 16.58 -8.27
CA LEU A 50 14.63 15.53 -8.57
C LEU A 50 14.07 15.66 -9.99
N ASN A 51 13.97 14.50 -10.65
CA ASN A 51 13.25 14.33 -11.90
C ASN A 51 11.97 13.50 -11.67
N LEU A 52 11.13 13.40 -12.68
CA LEU A 52 9.86 12.69 -12.60
C LEU A 52 10.07 11.21 -12.23
N LYS A 53 11.11 10.57 -12.74
CA LYS A 53 11.44 9.18 -12.39
C LYS A 53 11.70 9.01 -10.89
N LEU A 54 12.60 9.81 -10.30
CA LEU A 54 12.98 9.71 -8.90
C LEU A 54 11.82 10.05 -7.96
N SER A 55 11.07 11.10 -8.25
CA SER A 55 9.94 11.52 -7.43
C SER A 55 8.81 10.48 -7.42
N THR A 56 8.39 10.01 -8.60
CA THR A 56 7.29 9.04 -8.72
C THR A 56 7.69 7.66 -8.21
N SER A 57 8.91 7.19 -8.51
CA SER A 57 9.42 5.92 -8.01
C SER A 57 9.50 5.91 -6.49
N GLY A 58 10.01 6.99 -5.88
CA GLY A 58 10.10 7.08 -4.42
C GLY A 58 8.74 7.08 -3.74
N ILE A 59 7.80 7.88 -4.25
CA ILE A 59 6.42 7.96 -3.73
C ILE A 59 5.72 6.60 -3.86
N LEU A 60 5.74 5.99 -5.04
CA LEU A 60 5.08 4.70 -5.28
C LEU A 60 5.77 3.55 -4.52
N ALA A 61 7.09 3.59 -4.38
CA ALA A 61 7.81 2.62 -3.56
C ALA A 61 7.36 2.68 -2.10
N ASN A 62 7.23 3.89 -1.53
CA ASN A 62 6.71 4.05 -0.16
C ASN A 62 5.23 3.68 -0.05
N TYR A 63 4.41 4.06 -1.03
CA TYR A 63 3.00 3.70 -1.07
C TYR A 63 2.79 2.18 -1.15
N SER A 64 3.65 1.46 -1.89
CA SER A 64 3.61 -0.01 -1.94
C SER A 64 3.83 -0.63 -0.56
N ILE A 65 4.74 -0.08 0.27
CA ILE A 65 4.97 -0.56 1.64
C ILE A 65 3.72 -0.34 2.51
N LEU A 66 3.05 0.81 2.37
CA LEU A 66 1.80 1.09 3.06
C LEU A 66 0.74 0.04 2.69
N LEU A 67 0.52 -0.20 1.39
CA LEU A 67 -0.45 -1.19 0.91
C LEU A 67 -0.11 -2.61 1.37
N PHE A 68 1.16 -3.00 1.34
CA PHE A 68 1.60 -4.30 1.85
C PHE A 68 1.25 -4.47 3.33
N CYS A 69 1.49 -3.43 4.15
CA CYS A 69 1.12 -3.47 5.56
C CYS A 69 -0.40 -3.59 5.72
N SER A 70 -1.18 -2.77 5.02
CA SER A 70 -2.65 -2.81 5.09
C SER A 70 -3.21 -4.18 4.71
N PHE A 71 -2.71 -4.82 3.65
CA PHE A 71 -3.12 -6.17 3.27
C PHE A 71 -2.80 -7.20 4.35
N LEU A 72 -1.59 -7.14 4.91
CA LEU A 72 -1.16 -8.10 5.93
C LEU A 72 -1.91 -7.92 7.24
N GLU A 73 -2.21 -6.68 7.65
CA GLU A 73 -3.07 -6.39 8.81
C GLU A 73 -4.47 -6.95 8.57
N GLU A 74 -5.12 -6.61 7.45
CA GLU A 74 -6.44 -7.13 7.10
C GLU A 74 -6.49 -8.67 7.13
N TYR A 75 -5.49 -9.32 6.51
CA TYR A 75 -5.39 -10.77 6.46
C TYR A 75 -5.15 -11.41 7.82
N ASN A 76 -4.28 -10.82 8.64
CA ASN A 76 -3.94 -11.40 9.94
C ASN A 76 -5.06 -11.17 10.97
N ASP A 77 -5.63 -9.97 10.99
CA ASP A 77 -6.56 -9.52 12.02
C ASP A 77 -7.99 -9.98 11.76
N PHE A 78 -8.38 -10.12 10.48
CA PHE A 78 -9.77 -10.44 10.13
C PHE A 78 -9.91 -11.76 9.38
N PHE A 79 -8.92 -12.20 8.60
CA PHE A 79 -8.92 -13.53 7.97
C PHE A 79 -8.38 -14.61 8.92
N ASN A 80 -8.90 -14.66 10.15
CA ASN A 80 -8.56 -15.68 11.15
C ASN A 80 -9.80 -16.29 11.81
N ILE A 81 -9.63 -17.51 12.33
CA ILE A 81 -10.72 -18.32 12.91
C ILE A 81 -11.34 -17.62 14.13
N SER A 82 -10.55 -16.86 14.90
CA SER A 82 -11.03 -16.21 16.13
C SER A 82 -11.89 -14.98 15.87
N TYR A 83 -11.70 -14.30 14.73
CA TYR A 83 -12.54 -13.19 14.30
C TYR A 83 -13.80 -13.72 13.59
N LEU A 84 -13.62 -14.75 12.76
CA LEU A 84 -14.67 -15.38 11.97
C LEU A 84 -15.30 -16.59 12.68
N LYS A 85 -15.53 -16.48 14.00
CA LYS A 85 -15.92 -17.61 14.91
C LYS A 85 -17.05 -18.52 14.43
N ASN A 86 -17.90 -18.03 13.51
CA ASN A 86 -19.10 -18.71 13.01
C ASN A 86 -19.10 -18.93 11.48
N SER A 87 -17.98 -18.69 10.79
CA SER A 87 -17.90 -18.71 9.32
C SER A 87 -16.84 -19.74 8.88
N ASN A 88 -17.22 -20.71 8.03
CA ASN A 88 -16.34 -21.65 7.29
C ASN A 88 -14.93 -21.90 7.89
N CYS A 89 -14.85 -22.22 9.20
CA CYS A 89 -13.60 -22.21 9.96
C CYS A 89 -12.58 -23.21 9.42
N GLU A 90 -13.05 -24.37 8.96
CA GLU A 90 -12.23 -25.41 8.34
C GLU A 90 -11.60 -24.90 7.03
N THR A 91 -12.41 -24.31 6.15
CA THR A 91 -11.94 -23.71 4.89
C THR A 91 -10.91 -22.61 5.15
N ILE A 92 -11.16 -21.71 6.10
CA ILE A 92 -10.21 -20.66 6.50
C ILE A 92 -8.90 -21.27 7.00
N SER A 93 -8.96 -22.31 7.82
CA SER A 93 -7.78 -23.03 8.32
C SER A 93 -6.95 -23.60 7.17
N ILE A 94 -7.60 -24.26 6.20
CA ILE A 94 -6.96 -24.81 5.00
C ILE A 94 -6.29 -23.70 4.18
N VAL A 95 -6.98 -22.58 3.93
CA VAL A 95 -6.41 -21.44 3.20
C VAL A 95 -5.18 -20.88 3.92
N ARG A 96 -5.26 -20.67 5.24
CA ARG A 96 -4.12 -20.21 6.04
C ARG A 96 -2.96 -21.20 6.00
N GLN A 97 -3.24 -22.50 5.97
CA GLN A 97 -2.21 -23.53 5.83
C GLN A 97 -1.52 -23.45 4.46
N LYS A 98 -2.29 -23.34 3.36
CA LYS A 98 -1.73 -23.14 2.00
C LYS A 98 -0.85 -21.90 1.92
N ASN A 99 -1.27 -20.82 2.58
CA ASN A 99 -0.57 -19.53 2.56
C ASN A 99 0.66 -19.46 3.49
N LYS A 100 0.86 -20.45 4.37
CA LYS A 100 1.89 -20.44 5.40
C LYS A 100 3.31 -20.21 4.85
N ALA A 101 3.64 -20.81 3.71
CA ALA A 101 4.96 -20.64 3.08
C ALA A 101 5.19 -19.19 2.62
N GLY A 102 4.18 -18.58 1.99
CA GLY A 102 4.20 -17.18 1.55
C GLY A 102 4.35 -16.22 2.74
N ILE A 103 3.52 -16.37 3.77
CA ILE A 103 3.60 -15.57 5.00
C ILE A 103 4.98 -15.70 5.65
N LYS A 104 5.53 -16.91 5.74
CA LYS A 104 6.89 -17.13 6.28
C LYS A 104 7.95 -16.40 5.46
N ARG A 105 7.81 -16.33 4.13
CA ARG A 105 8.74 -15.58 3.26
C ARG A 105 8.61 -14.07 3.48
N ILE A 106 7.39 -13.56 3.65
CA ILE A 106 7.12 -12.15 3.93
C ILE A 106 7.74 -11.74 5.27
N ASN A 107 7.61 -12.57 6.30
CA ASN A 107 8.15 -12.30 7.64
C ASN A 107 9.70 -12.19 7.68
N LYS A 108 10.42 -12.49 6.59
CA LYS A 108 11.87 -12.18 6.49
C LYS A 108 12.14 -10.67 6.42
N TRP A 109 11.18 -9.86 6.00
CA TRP A 109 11.22 -8.40 6.03
C TRP A 109 10.69 -7.89 7.37
N LYS A 110 11.44 -8.18 8.43
CA LYS A 110 11.04 -8.00 9.83
C LYS A 110 10.70 -6.54 10.22
N ASP A 111 11.22 -5.57 9.47
CA ASP A 111 11.08 -4.15 9.82
C ASP A 111 9.99 -3.43 9.01
N LEU A 112 9.19 -4.17 8.24
CA LEU A 112 8.15 -3.63 7.36
C LEU A 112 7.20 -2.66 8.08
N TYR A 113 6.60 -3.09 9.19
CA TYR A 113 5.69 -2.26 9.98
C TYR A 113 6.40 -1.09 10.67
N ASN A 114 7.63 -1.31 11.16
CA ASN A 114 8.41 -0.26 11.81
C ASN A 114 8.75 0.86 10.82
N PHE A 115 9.19 0.50 9.61
CA PHE A 115 9.47 1.45 8.54
C PHE A 115 8.21 2.23 8.15
N ARG A 116 7.08 1.53 7.92
CA ARG A 116 5.80 2.18 7.62
C ARG A 116 5.41 3.18 8.70
N ASN A 117 5.42 2.76 9.97
CA ASN A 117 4.99 3.63 11.07
C ASN A 117 5.93 4.82 11.24
N GLN A 118 7.24 4.60 11.25
CA GLN A 118 8.21 5.63 11.61
C GLN A 118 8.48 6.62 10.46
N LEU A 119 8.56 6.14 9.22
CA LEU A 119 9.03 6.92 8.08
C LEU A 119 7.93 7.27 7.07
N ILE A 120 6.86 6.48 6.94
CA ILE A 120 5.80 6.74 5.96
C ILE A 120 4.59 7.41 6.63
N ALA A 121 4.07 6.84 7.73
CA ALA A 121 2.79 7.22 8.31
C ALA A 121 2.88 8.30 9.41
N HIS A 122 4.00 8.41 10.14
CA HIS A 122 4.14 9.32 11.28
C HIS A 122 5.22 10.39 11.11
N ASN A 123 5.22 11.09 9.97
CA ASN A 123 5.96 12.33 9.76
C ASN A 123 7.47 12.24 10.04
N TYR A 124 8.11 11.13 9.66
CA TYR A 124 9.54 10.89 9.88
C TYR A 124 9.94 11.03 11.36
N ARG A 125 9.21 10.36 12.26
CA ARG A 125 9.50 10.40 13.71
C ARG A 125 9.73 9.02 14.31
N ILE A 126 10.84 8.91 15.04
CA ILE A 126 11.18 7.72 15.82
C ILE A 126 11.05 8.07 17.30
N LYS A 127 10.17 7.39 18.03
CA LYS A 127 9.90 7.64 19.46
C LYS A 127 9.64 9.13 19.75
N LYS A 128 8.80 9.77 18.91
CA LYS A 128 8.44 11.20 18.92
C LYS A 128 9.57 12.18 18.59
N LYS A 129 10.80 11.73 18.38
CA LYS A 129 11.91 12.58 17.90
C LYS A 129 11.95 12.61 16.37
N SER A 130 12.35 13.75 15.80
CA SER A 130 12.55 13.86 14.35
C SER A 130 13.64 12.89 13.90
N PHE A 131 13.40 12.18 12.81
CA PHE A 131 14.42 11.35 12.15
C PHE A 131 15.67 12.17 11.81
N PHE A 132 15.49 13.45 11.50
CA PHE A 132 16.56 14.38 11.15
C PHE A 132 17.28 15.01 12.36
N SER A 133 16.94 14.64 13.60
CA SER A 133 17.51 15.26 14.81
C SER A 133 18.85 14.68 15.28
N ASN A 134 19.30 13.56 14.71
CA ASN A 134 20.52 12.88 15.13
C ASN A 134 21.33 12.48 13.88
N GLU A 135 22.14 13.41 13.38
CA GLU A 135 22.83 13.32 12.08
C GLU A 135 23.84 12.17 11.95
N THR A 136 24.20 11.52 13.07
CA THR A 136 25.25 10.49 13.11
C THR A 136 24.74 9.06 13.31
N ALA A 137 23.43 8.84 13.50
CA ALA A 137 22.87 7.51 13.72
C ALA A 137 22.40 6.87 12.41
N MET A 138 23.10 5.81 11.95
CA MET A 138 22.62 4.98 10.86
C MET A 138 21.42 4.14 11.35
N HIS A 139 20.29 4.26 10.67
CA HIS A 139 19.10 3.45 10.92
C HIS A 139 18.96 2.38 9.83
N GLU A 140 18.95 1.11 10.22
CA GLU A 140 18.79 0.00 9.31
C GLU A 140 17.36 -0.56 9.35
N TYR A 141 16.78 -0.80 8.17
CA TYR A 141 15.47 -1.43 8.02
C TYR A 141 15.54 -2.56 7.00
N LYS A 142 15.12 -3.76 7.41
CA LYS A 142 14.95 -4.90 6.51
C LYS A 142 13.54 -4.95 5.95
N ILE A 143 13.36 -4.33 4.78
CA ILE A 143 12.10 -4.18 4.04
C ILE A 143 12.28 -4.64 2.58
N PRO A 144 11.21 -4.88 1.79
CA PRO A 144 11.33 -5.13 0.36
C PRO A 144 11.73 -3.83 -0.35
N ASN A 145 13.03 -3.58 -0.44
CA ASN A 145 13.57 -2.30 -0.91
C ASN A 145 13.69 -2.28 -2.44
N THR A 146 14.20 -3.36 -3.03
CA THR A 146 14.38 -3.44 -4.49
C THR A 146 13.06 -3.68 -5.22
N LEU A 147 13.01 -3.31 -6.50
CA LEU A 147 11.85 -3.60 -7.36
C LEU A 147 11.58 -5.11 -7.45
N SER A 148 12.62 -5.93 -7.53
CA SER A 148 12.49 -7.39 -7.53
C SER A 148 11.86 -7.93 -6.23
N GLU A 149 12.23 -7.39 -5.07
CA GLU A 149 11.60 -7.78 -3.81
C GLU A 149 10.13 -7.35 -3.71
N LYS A 150 9.80 -6.16 -4.25
CA LYS A 150 8.40 -5.69 -4.34
C LYS A 150 7.58 -6.58 -5.28
N ASN A 151 8.11 -6.95 -6.44
CA ASN A 151 7.51 -7.93 -7.35
C ASN A 151 7.28 -9.28 -6.66
N LEU A 152 8.28 -9.78 -5.91
CA LEU A 152 8.13 -11.02 -5.15
C LEU A 152 7.02 -10.94 -4.10
N LEU A 153 6.98 -9.85 -3.32
CA LEU A 153 5.95 -9.68 -2.29
C LEU A 153 4.55 -9.56 -2.90
N SER A 154 4.40 -8.76 -3.96
CA SER A 154 3.17 -8.65 -4.76
C SER A 154 2.70 -10.02 -5.26
N GLY A 155 3.61 -10.82 -5.84
CA GLY A 155 3.31 -12.16 -6.33
C GLY A 155 2.89 -13.14 -5.21
N ILE A 156 3.51 -13.06 -4.03
CA ILE A 156 3.08 -13.85 -2.87
C ILE A 156 1.66 -13.46 -2.45
N ILE A 157 1.35 -12.16 -2.37
CA ILE A 157 0.01 -11.66 -2.04
C ILE A 157 -1.02 -12.11 -3.09
N TYR A 158 -0.66 -12.06 -4.37
CA TYR A 158 -1.50 -12.57 -5.44
C TYR A 158 -1.83 -14.06 -5.23
N PHE A 159 -0.84 -14.91 -4.94
CA PHE A 159 -1.09 -16.33 -4.64
C PHE A 159 -1.93 -16.55 -3.37
N ILE A 160 -1.78 -15.71 -2.34
CA ILE A 160 -2.67 -15.70 -1.18
C ILE A 160 -4.12 -15.46 -1.61
N CYS A 161 -4.35 -14.47 -2.46
CA CYS A 161 -5.68 -14.16 -2.99
C CYS A 161 -6.23 -15.26 -3.90
N LEU A 162 -5.40 -15.92 -4.71
CA LEU A 162 -5.82 -17.09 -5.49
C LEU A 162 -6.31 -18.22 -4.58
N ASN A 163 -5.57 -18.53 -3.51
CA ASN A 163 -5.98 -19.56 -2.56
C ASN A 163 -7.29 -19.21 -1.83
N ILE A 164 -7.54 -17.93 -1.56
CA ILE A 164 -8.82 -17.44 -1.02
C ILE A 164 -9.92 -17.60 -2.07
N ARG A 165 -9.70 -17.11 -3.29
CA ARG A 165 -10.65 -17.17 -4.41
C ARG A 165 -11.11 -18.60 -4.67
N ASP A 166 -10.17 -19.53 -4.76
CA ASP A 166 -10.46 -20.94 -5.05
C ASP A 166 -11.25 -21.61 -3.91
N ALA A 167 -11.15 -21.10 -2.68
CA ALA A 167 -11.87 -21.58 -1.52
C ALA A 167 -13.25 -20.93 -1.32
N PHE A 168 -13.47 -19.75 -1.93
CA PHE A 168 -14.68 -18.94 -1.83
C PHE A 168 -15.09 -18.39 -3.21
N PRO A 169 -15.37 -19.26 -4.21
CA PRO A 169 -15.70 -18.84 -5.57
C PRO A 169 -16.97 -17.97 -5.63
N GLU A 170 -17.93 -18.20 -4.74
CA GLU A 170 -19.18 -17.44 -4.64
C GLU A 170 -18.95 -15.95 -4.36
N VAL A 171 -17.99 -15.62 -3.49
CA VAL A 171 -17.66 -14.22 -3.18
C VAL A 171 -17.06 -13.53 -4.40
N THR A 172 -16.32 -14.29 -5.21
CA THR A 172 -15.69 -13.77 -6.43
C THR A 172 -16.70 -13.50 -7.53
N LEU A 173 -17.72 -14.35 -7.66
CA LEU A 173 -18.81 -14.16 -8.62
C LEU A 173 -19.70 -12.96 -8.28
N GLU A 174 -19.80 -12.61 -6.99
CA GLU A 174 -20.53 -11.44 -6.51
C GLU A 174 -19.72 -10.13 -6.56
N LEU A 175 -18.41 -10.18 -6.86
CA LEU A 175 -17.60 -8.98 -7.00
C LEU A 175 -18.03 -8.20 -8.25
N ASN A 176 -18.63 -7.04 -8.03
CA ASN A 176 -18.86 -6.10 -9.10
C ASN A 176 -17.56 -5.37 -9.43
N ILE A 177 -16.80 -5.86 -10.41
CA ILE A 177 -15.53 -5.27 -10.86
C ILE A 177 -15.73 -3.83 -11.41
N LYS A 178 -16.96 -3.44 -11.72
CA LYS A 178 -17.28 -2.09 -12.19
C LYS A 178 -17.56 -1.11 -11.07
N GLU A 179 -17.86 -1.58 -9.86
CA GLU A 179 -18.11 -0.73 -8.69
C GLU A 179 -16.78 -0.15 -8.21
N LYS A 180 -16.62 1.15 -8.35
CA LYS A 180 -15.43 1.89 -7.92
C LYS A 180 -15.74 2.52 -6.57
N MET A 181 -14.72 2.66 -5.72
CA MET A 181 -14.86 3.47 -4.50
C MET A 181 -15.36 4.89 -4.81
N ALA A 182 -14.97 5.45 -5.96
CA ALA A 182 -15.44 6.75 -6.43
C ALA A 182 -16.97 6.80 -6.64
N ASP A 183 -17.63 5.67 -6.90
CA ASP A 183 -19.08 5.61 -7.13
C ASP A 183 -19.89 5.75 -5.83
N ILE A 184 -19.25 5.51 -4.67
CA ILE A 184 -19.87 5.60 -3.33
C ILE A 184 -19.31 6.77 -2.50
N LEU A 185 -18.42 7.58 -3.07
CA LEU A 185 -17.82 8.75 -2.43
C LEU A 185 -18.43 10.03 -2.99
N ASN A 186 -18.86 10.93 -2.11
CA ASN A 186 -19.19 12.30 -2.47
C ASN A 186 -18.04 13.22 -2.06
N LEU A 187 -17.14 13.54 -3.00
CA LEU A 187 -16.03 14.47 -2.78
C LEU A 187 -16.50 15.89 -3.07
N ILE A 188 -16.70 16.69 -2.02
CA ILE A 188 -17.10 18.10 -2.15
C ILE A 188 -15.82 18.93 -2.26
N GLY A 189 -15.64 19.59 -3.42
CA GLY A 189 -14.56 20.53 -3.67
C GLY A 189 -15.05 21.97 -3.66
N GLU A 190 -14.15 22.90 -3.35
CA GLU A 190 -14.39 24.34 -3.49
C GLU A 190 -13.79 24.82 -4.81
N VAL A 191 -14.45 25.79 -5.45
CA VAL A 191 -13.91 26.46 -6.64
C VAL A 191 -12.91 27.50 -6.17
N VAL A 192 -11.63 27.23 -6.39
CA VAL A 192 -10.51 28.05 -5.91
C VAL A 192 -9.66 28.54 -7.08
N ASP A 193 -9.35 29.85 -7.09
CA ASP A 193 -8.28 30.44 -7.91
C ASP A 193 -6.99 30.41 -7.07
N ASN A 194 -6.18 29.38 -7.30
CA ASN A 194 -5.00 29.11 -6.49
C ASN A 194 -3.96 30.23 -6.56
N GLU A 195 -3.74 30.85 -7.72
CA GLU A 195 -2.75 31.92 -7.89
C GLU A 195 -3.16 33.17 -7.12
N LYS A 196 -4.42 33.59 -7.26
CA LYS A 196 -4.96 34.76 -6.57
C LYS A 196 -4.95 34.57 -5.05
N GLU A 197 -5.36 33.39 -4.59
CA GLU A 197 -5.42 33.08 -3.17
C GLU A 197 -4.02 32.97 -2.54
N LEU A 198 -3.08 32.28 -3.19
CA LEU A 198 -1.69 32.21 -2.74
C LEU A 198 -1.04 33.59 -2.65
N LYS A 199 -1.28 34.47 -3.63
CA LYS A 199 -0.77 35.86 -3.58
C LYS A 199 -1.32 36.62 -2.38
N PHE A 200 -2.64 36.56 -2.17
CA PHE A 200 -3.30 37.21 -1.05
C PHE A 200 -2.79 36.70 0.31
N LEU A 201 -2.63 35.38 0.46
CA LEU A 201 -2.11 34.77 1.68
C LEU A 201 -0.65 35.16 1.90
N PHE A 202 0.18 35.12 0.86
CA PHE A 202 1.59 35.51 0.95
C PHE A 202 1.76 36.97 1.37
N ASP A 203 0.93 37.88 0.87
CA ASP A 203 0.95 39.29 1.27
C ASP A 203 0.49 39.51 2.73
N LYS A 204 -0.35 38.63 3.28
CA LYS A 204 -0.82 38.69 4.67
C LYS A 204 0.08 38.00 5.69
N MET A 205 0.92 37.07 5.26
CA MET A 205 1.84 36.32 6.14
C MET A 205 3.20 37.01 6.31
N LYS A 206 3.42 38.13 5.61
CA LYS A 206 4.55 39.05 5.81
C LYS A 206 4.25 40.04 6.93
#